data_AF-A0A0F8Y918-F1
#
_entry.id   AF-A0A0F8Y918-F1
#
_cell.length_a   1.000
_cell.length_b   1.000
_cell.length_c   1.000
_cell.angle_alpha   90.00
_cell.angle_beta   90.00
_cell.angle_gamma   90.00
#
_symmetry.space_group_name_H-M   'P 1'
#
loop_
_entity.id
_entity.type
_entity.pdbx_description
1 polymer ?
#
loop_
_entity_poly.entity_id
_entity_poly.type
_entity_poly.pdbx_seq_one_letter_code
_entity_poly.pdbx_strand_id
1 'polypeptide(L)'
;MSRREATVVRATSSKLGKGRLYIIVYERFGGDPKEIRVIEEVDTDTSFYEGNKIVIETRDTGDIFVTNKTIQGQIKGKIQDRS
;
A
#
# COMPACT_ATOMS: atom_id res chain seq x y z
N MET A 1 9.78 -14.17 -3.00
CA MET A 1 8.99 -13.04 -3.53
C MET A 1 7.49 -13.39 -3.58
N SER A 2 6.60 -12.45 -3.27
CA SER A 2 5.14 -12.61 -3.51
C SER A 2 4.52 -11.36 -4.14
N ARG A 3 3.50 -11.52 -4.98
CA ARG A 3 2.79 -10.43 -5.67
C ARG A 3 1.28 -10.69 -5.66
N ARG A 4 0.48 -9.67 -5.37
CA ARG A 4 -0.99 -9.78 -5.22
C ARG A 4 -1.69 -8.57 -5.81
N GLU A 5 -2.77 -8.82 -6.55
CA GLU A 5 -3.68 -7.77 -7.02
C GLU A 5 -4.84 -7.61 -6.03
N ALA A 6 -5.28 -6.37 -5.84
CA ALA A 6 -6.35 -6.03 -4.91
C ALA A 6 -7.05 -4.73 -5.31
N THR A 7 -8.21 -4.50 -4.72
CA THR A 7 -8.93 -3.23 -4.79
C THR A 7 -8.84 -2.54 -3.44
N VAL A 8 -8.55 -1.25 -3.43
CA VAL A 8 -8.60 -0.44 -2.21
C VAL A 8 -10.05 -0.28 -1.78
N VAL A 9 -10.34 -0.65 -0.54
CA VAL A 9 -11.63 -0.42 0.12
C VAL A 9 -11.59 0.90 0.88
N ARG A 10 -10.46 1.23 1.51
CA ARG A 10 -10.25 2.49 2.23
C ARG A 10 -8.76 2.78 2.32
N ALA A 11 -8.37 4.03 2.23
CA ALA A 11 -6.99 4.42 2.51
C ALA A 11 -6.94 5.72 3.30
N THR A 12 -6.00 5.79 4.24
CA THR A 12 -5.68 7.01 4.99
C THR A 12 -4.18 7.21 5.01
N SER A 13 -3.74 8.46 5.01
CA SER A 13 -2.32 8.78 5.07
C SER A 13 -2.02 9.89 6.08
N SER A 14 -0.89 9.78 6.78
CA SER A 14 -0.40 10.82 7.71
C SER A 14 1.08 11.12 7.48
N LYS A 15 1.49 12.38 7.65
CA LYS A 15 2.91 12.77 7.55
C LYS A 15 3.71 12.13 8.69
N LEU A 16 4.87 11.58 8.36
CA LEU A 16 5.81 10.95 9.30
C LEU A 16 7.23 11.46 9.03
N GLY A 17 7.64 12.53 9.73
CA GLY A 17 8.97 13.13 9.54
C GLY A 17 9.18 13.61 8.10
N LYS A 18 10.13 12.99 7.38
CA LYS A 18 10.42 13.27 5.95
C LYS A 18 9.55 12.47 4.97
N GLY A 19 8.67 11.58 5.46
CA GLY A 19 7.86 10.69 4.66
C GLY A 19 6.39 10.67 5.07
N ARG A 20 5.68 9.59 4.72
CA ARG A 20 4.24 9.43 4.96
C ARG A 20 3.91 7.99 5.36
N LEU A 21 3.04 7.81 6.35
CA LEU A 21 2.46 6.51 6.67
C LEU A 21 1.15 6.35 5.89
N TYR A 22 1.04 5.29 5.10
CA TYR A 22 -0.22 4.85 4.49
C TYR A 22 -0.80 3.68 5.26
N ILE A 23 -2.09 3.74 5.53
CA ILE A 23 -2.89 2.61 6.00
C ILE A 23 -3.91 2.32 4.89
N ILE A 24 -3.76 1.18 4.22
CA ILE A 24 -4.55 0.79 3.07
C ILE A 24 -5.34 -0.47 3.46
N VAL A 25 -6.65 -0.35 3.51
CA VAL A 25 -7.57 -1.49 3.56
C VAL A 25 -7.88 -1.89 2.14
N TYR A 26 -7.64 -3.15 1.79
CA TYR A 26 -7.82 -3.68 0.46
C TYR A 26 -8.49 -5.05 0.51
N GLU A 27 -9.25 -5.38 -0.53
CA GLU A 27 -9.86 -6.69 -0.68
C GLU A 27 -9.30 -7.40 -1.92
N ARG A 28 -9.26 -8.73 -1.83
CA ARG A 28 -9.00 -9.59 -2.99
C ARG A 28 -10.34 -10.14 -3.46
N PHE A 29 -10.44 -10.48 -4.75
CA PHE A 29 -11.69 -10.97 -5.34
C PHE A 29 -12.35 -12.06 -4.48
N GLY A 30 -13.51 -11.75 -3.89
CA GLY A 30 -14.28 -12.67 -3.05
C GLY A 30 -13.68 -13.00 -1.67
N GLY A 31 -12.74 -12.21 -1.15
CA GLY A 31 -12.14 -12.42 0.17
C GLY A 31 -12.39 -11.25 1.13
N ASP A 32 -12.18 -11.51 2.43
CA ASP A 32 -12.33 -10.47 3.46
C ASP A 32 -11.32 -9.33 3.28
N PRO A 33 -11.71 -8.08 3.58
CA PRO A 33 -10.81 -6.94 3.57
C PRO A 33 -9.61 -7.16 4.50
N LYS A 34 -8.44 -6.74 4.05
CA LYS A 34 -7.16 -6.79 4.76
C LYS A 34 -6.57 -5.40 4.87
N GLU A 35 -5.91 -5.12 5.99
CA GLU A 35 -5.16 -3.87 6.17
C GLU A 35 -3.68 -4.10 5.87
N ILE A 36 -3.03 -3.14 5.22
CA ILE A 36 -1.57 -3.03 5.13
C ILE A 36 -1.15 -1.62 5.52
N ARG A 37 -0.05 -1.54 6.28
CA ARG A 37 0.59 -0.29 6.67
C ARG A 37 1.92 -0.17 5.96
N VAL A 38 2.14 0.94 5.28
CA VAL A 38 3.34 1.17 4.47
C VAL A 38 3.91 2.53 4.82
N ILE A 39 5.17 2.56 5.27
CA ILE A 39 5.92 3.80 5.48
C ILE A 39 6.60 4.17 4.16
N GLU A 40 6.11 5.21 3.52
CA GLU A 40 6.76 5.88 2.40
C GLU A 40 7.90 6.75 2.93
N GLU A 41 9.15 6.39 2.64
CA GLU A 41 10.34 7.12 3.13
C GLU A 41 10.63 8.40 2.33
N VAL A 42 10.13 8.48 1.08
CA VAL A 42 10.28 9.61 0.16
C VAL A 42 8.90 9.96 -0.37
N ASP A 43 8.45 11.19 -0.15
CA ASP A 43 7.14 11.67 -0.61
C ASP A 43 7.02 11.51 -2.13
N THR A 44 6.19 10.56 -2.57
CA THR A 44 5.80 10.43 -3.97
C THR A 44 4.43 11.05 -4.16
N ASP A 45 4.17 11.61 -5.34
CA ASP A 45 2.86 12.17 -5.70
C ASP A 45 1.81 11.05 -5.97
N THR A 46 1.90 9.95 -5.23
CA THR A 46 0.99 8.81 -5.31
C THR A 46 -0.05 8.92 -4.21
N SER A 47 -1.32 8.81 -4.57
CA SER A 47 -2.42 8.72 -3.61
C SER A 47 -3.22 7.44 -3.82
N PHE A 48 -3.88 6.94 -2.77
CA PHE A 48 -4.72 5.75 -2.80
C PHE A 48 -6.13 6.14 -2.33
N TYR A 49 -7.15 5.75 -3.09
CA TYR A 49 -8.56 6.00 -2.77
C TYR A 49 -9.36 4.71 -2.95
N GLU A 50 -10.57 4.70 -2.40
CA GLU A 50 -11.52 3.60 -2.59
C GLU A 50 -11.75 3.34 -4.09
N GLY A 51 -11.76 2.07 -4.48
CA GLY A 51 -11.92 1.63 -5.86
C GLY A 51 -10.62 1.60 -6.69
N ASN A 52 -9.51 2.17 -6.21
CA ASN A 52 -8.22 2.06 -6.91
C ASN A 52 -7.78 0.59 -7.00
N LYS A 53 -7.39 0.17 -8.20
CA LYS A 53 -6.73 -1.12 -8.40
C LYS A 53 -5.28 -1.00 -8.00
N ILE A 54 -4.81 -1.87 -7.12
CA ILE A 54 -3.43 -1.86 -6.63
C ILE A 54 -2.76 -3.21 -6.83
N VAL A 55 -1.44 -3.17 -6.89
CA VAL A 55 -0.59 -4.36 -6.82
C VAL A 55 0.35 -4.22 -5.64
N ILE A 56 0.32 -5.20 -4.75
CA ILE A 56 1.20 -5.29 -3.59
C ILE A 56 2.26 -6.35 -3.91
N GLU A 57 3.52 -5.95 -3.96
CA GLU A 57 4.68 -6.83 -4.12
C GLU A 57 5.50 -6.82 -2.83
N THR A 58 5.79 -8.01 -2.30
CA THR A 58 6.69 -8.21 -1.15
C THR A 58 7.93 -8.96 -1.62
N ARG A 59 9.09 -8.34 -1.44
CA ARG A 59 10.38 -8.93 -1.78
C ARG A 59 10.96 -9.72 -0.61
N ASP A 60 11.94 -10.58 -0.90
CA ASP A 60 12.60 -11.40 0.12
C ASP A 60 13.43 -10.56 1.11
N THR A 61 13.72 -9.30 0.76
CA THR A 61 14.32 -8.30 1.65
C THR A 61 13.34 -7.76 2.71
N GLY A 62 12.05 -8.08 2.62
CA GLY A 62 10.99 -7.47 3.44
C GLY A 62 10.49 -6.13 2.90
N ASP A 63 11.04 -5.65 1.78
CA ASP A 63 10.54 -4.44 1.10
C ASP A 63 9.17 -4.70 0.49
N ILE A 64 8.31 -3.68 0.55
CA ILE A 64 6.96 -3.72 0.02
C ILE A 64 6.75 -2.57 -0.95
N PHE A 65 6.20 -2.91 -2.11
CA PHE A 65 5.84 -1.97 -3.14
C PHE A 65 4.34 -2.04 -3.34
N VAL A 66 3.66 -0.90 -3.17
CA VAL A 66 2.24 -0.78 -3.50
C VAL A 66 2.12 0.13 -4.71
N THR A 67 1.70 -0.46 -5.83
CA THR A 67 1.55 0.23 -7.11
C THR A 67 0.08 0.51 -7.36
N ASN A 68 -0.30 1.76 -7.54
CA ASN A 68 -1.62 2.17 -8.01
C ASN A 68 -1.69 2.02 -9.54
N LYS A 69 -2.66 1.25 -10.03
CA LYS A 69 -2.87 0.97 -11.45
C LYS A 69 -3.86 1.93 -12.11
N THR A 70 -4.67 2.63 -11.32
CA THR A 70 -5.64 3.61 -11.82
C THR A 70 -4.97 4.96 -12.07
N ILE A 71 -4.15 5.41 -11.12
CA ILE A 71 -3.31 6.61 -11.24
C ILE A 71 -1.88 6.10 -11.14
N GLN A 72 -1.08 6.27 -12.19
CA GLN A 72 0.26 5.70 -12.24
C GLN A 72 1.12 6.24 -11.10
N GLY A 73 1.36 5.42 -10.08
CA GLY A 73 2.13 5.79 -8.91
C GLY A 73 2.53 4.54 -8.10
N GLN A 74 3.68 4.58 -7.45
CA GLN A 74 4.20 3.48 -6.66
C GLN A 74 4.80 4.04 -5.38
N ILE A 75 4.38 3.49 -4.24
CA ILE A 75 5.04 3.72 -2.96
C ILE A 75 5.92 2.52 -2.61
N LYS A 76 7.11 2.80 -2.09
CA LYS A 76 8.01 1.81 -1.49
C LYS A 76 8.00 2.02 0.02
N GLY A 77 7.90 0.94 0.79
CA GLY A 77 8.01 0.99 2.24
C GLY A 77 8.22 -0.36 2.89
N LYS A 78 8.02 -0.40 4.21
CA LYS A 78 8.05 -1.61 5.04
C LYS A 78 6.70 -1.81 5.74
N ILE A 79 6.31 -3.07 5.98
CA ILE A 79 5.15 -3.37 6.84
C ILE A 79 5.48 -2.95 8.25
N GLN A 80 4.55 -2.22 8.87
CA GLN A 80 4.52 -2.10 10.32
C GLN A 80 3.59 -3.20 10.85
N ASP A 81 4.17 -4.33 11.26
CA ASP A 81 3.43 -5.34 12.00
C ASP A 81 3.01 -4.76 13.36
N ARG A 82 1.77 -5.00 13.76
CA ARG A 82 1.39 -4.87 15.17
C ARG A 82 1.60 -6.24 15.81
N SER A 83 2.62 -6.34 16.65
CA SER A 83 2.65 -7.33 17.74
C SER A 83 1.43 -7.19 18.64
#